data_AF-W7SZK3-F1
#
_entry.id   AF-W7SZK3-F1
#
_cell.length_a   1.000
_cell.length_b   1.000
_cell.length_c   1.000
_cell.angle_alpha   90.00
_cell.angle_beta   90.00
_cell.angle_gamma   90.00
#
_symmetry.space_group_name_H-M   'P 1'
#
loop_
_entity.id
_entity.type
_entity.pdbx_description
1 polymer ?
#
loop_
_entity_poly.entity_id
_entity_poly.type
_entity_poly.pdbx_seq_one_letter_code
_entity_poly.pdbx_strand_id
1 'polypeptide(L)'
;MVEAIAEVADGFKQWPVRLVDSGHILVPADVAAELAAAVNELLGNVVKHAEAEHVWISVLDDGAVITVDVRDDGVGFTYDEPELAASGRLGLAVSVRARLERLGGKVIIRSRPGRGPEVRLELRSPP
;
A
#
# COMPACT_ATOMS: atom_id res chain seq x y z
N MET A 1 13.98 -5.21 0.41
CA MET A 1 12.63 -4.59 0.29
C MET A 1 11.59 -5.36 1.07
N VAL A 2 11.35 -6.65 0.75
CA VAL A 2 10.34 -7.48 1.43
C VAL A 2 10.55 -7.53 2.94
N GLU A 3 11.80 -7.63 3.41
CA GLU A 3 12.13 -7.58 4.84
C GLU A 3 11.69 -6.28 5.51
N ALA A 4 11.87 -5.12 4.86
CA ALA A 4 11.43 -3.84 5.40
C ALA A 4 9.89 -3.74 5.46
N ILE A 5 9.20 -4.32 4.48
CA ILE A 5 7.72 -4.42 4.47
C ILE A 5 7.24 -5.39 5.56
N ALA A 6 7.95 -6.50 5.77
CA ALA A 6 7.65 -7.46 6.83
C ALA A 6 7.83 -6.85 8.22
N GLU A 7 8.91 -6.08 8.44
CA GLU A 7 9.14 -5.36 9.70
C GLU A 7 8.01 -4.37 10.00
N VAL A 8 7.53 -3.65 8.97
CA VAL A 8 6.36 -2.79 9.09
C VAL A 8 5.13 -3.61 9.48
N ALA A 9 4.84 -4.72 8.78
CA ALA A 9 3.69 -5.59 9.07
C ALA A 9 3.71 -6.13 10.51
N ASP A 10 4.88 -6.58 10.99
CA ASP A 10 5.09 -7.08 12.36
C ASP A 10 4.87 -6.01 13.44
N GLY A 11 4.97 -4.72 13.07
CA GLY A 11 4.64 -3.59 13.94
C GLY A 11 3.15 -3.50 14.28
N PHE A 12 2.27 -4.03 13.42
CA PHE A 12 0.81 -3.98 13.57
C PHE A 12 0.25 -5.19 14.34
N LYS A 13 0.88 -5.59 15.45
CA LYS A 13 0.59 -6.82 16.23
C LYS A 13 -0.88 -7.05 16.63
N GLN A 14 -1.69 -6.01 16.67
CA GLN A 14 -3.12 -6.09 17.01
C GLN A 14 -3.99 -6.52 15.82
N TRP A 15 -3.42 -6.54 14.62
CA TRP A 15 -4.09 -6.83 13.36
C TRP A 15 -3.36 -7.97 12.65
N PRO A 16 -4.05 -9.02 12.19
CA PRO A 16 -3.42 -10.12 11.47
C PRO A 16 -3.06 -9.68 10.04
N VAL A 17 -1.95 -8.95 9.91
CA VAL A 17 -1.36 -8.58 8.63
C VAL A 17 -0.59 -9.79 8.09
N ARG A 18 -0.92 -10.24 6.88
CA ARG A 18 -0.28 -11.41 6.26
C ARG A 18 0.43 -11.02 4.98
N LEU A 19 1.70 -11.39 4.86
CA LEU A 19 2.40 -11.43 3.58
C LEU A 19 2.00 -12.73 2.87
N VAL A 20 1.38 -12.64 1.68
CA VAL A 20 0.80 -13.80 0.99
C VAL A 20 1.54 -14.23 -0.27
N ASP A 21 2.20 -13.29 -0.95
CA ASP A 21 2.99 -13.57 -2.16
C ASP A 21 4.23 -12.69 -2.12
N SER A 22 5.38 -13.25 -1.75
CA SER A 22 6.61 -12.47 -1.61
C SER A 22 7.85 -13.28 -2.00
N GLY A 23 8.70 -12.70 -2.85
CA GLY A 23 10.00 -13.24 -3.23
C GLY A 23 11.17 -12.42 -2.71
N HIS A 24 12.40 -12.82 -3.05
CA HIS A 24 13.58 -12.00 -2.81
C HIS A 24 13.70 -10.92 -3.89
N ILE A 25 13.23 -9.71 -3.60
CA ILE A 25 13.27 -8.57 -4.52
C ILE A 25 14.27 -7.54 -3.98
N LEU A 26 15.31 -7.30 -4.77
CA LEU A 26 16.39 -6.37 -4.46
C LEU A 26 16.13 -5.03 -5.15
N VAL A 27 16.12 -3.98 -4.35
CA VAL A 27 16.00 -2.59 -4.78
C VAL A 27 16.98 -1.74 -3.97
N PRO A 28 17.34 -0.55 -4.44
CA PRO A 28 18.09 0.42 -3.64
C PRO A 28 17.45 0.67 -2.26
N ALA A 29 18.27 0.92 -1.24
CA ALA A 29 17.82 1.01 0.14
C ALA A 29 16.80 2.15 0.38
N ASP A 30 16.97 3.26 -0.31
CA ASP A 30 16.04 4.40 -0.32
C ASP A 30 14.68 4.02 -0.92
N VAL A 31 14.66 3.27 -2.03
CA VAL A 31 13.41 2.73 -2.62
C VAL A 31 12.70 1.79 -1.65
N ALA A 32 13.45 0.90 -0.99
CA ALA A 32 12.88 -0.01 0.01
C ALA A 32 12.28 0.74 1.20
N ALA A 33 12.96 1.78 1.70
CA ALA A 33 12.49 2.59 2.81
C ALA A 33 11.21 3.38 2.45
N GLU A 34 11.14 3.98 1.26
CA GLU A 34 9.97 4.73 0.82
C GLU A 34 8.76 3.82 0.58
N LEU A 35 8.97 2.60 0.06
CA LEU A 35 7.90 1.60 -0.05
C LEU A 35 7.41 1.12 1.31
N ALA A 36 8.32 0.83 2.25
CA ALA A 36 7.95 0.45 3.60
C ALA A 36 7.17 1.57 4.31
N ALA A 37 7.59 2.83 4.15
CA ALA A 37 6.87 3.98 4.67
C ALA A 37 5.48 4.13 4.05
N ALA A 38 5.34 3.92 2.72
CA ALA A 38 4.05 3.92 2.05
C ALA A 38 3.12 2.81 2.59
N VAL A 39 3.64 1.58 2.75
CA VAL A 39 2.88 0.46 3.33
C VAL A 39 2.46 0.76 4.76
N ASN A 40 3.36 1.31 5.60
CA ASN A 40 3.05 1.68 6.98
C ASN A 40 1.90 2.70 7.05
N GLU A 41 1.91 3.67 6.13
CA GLU A 41 0.85 4.66 6.01
C GLU A 41 -0.48 3.99 5.60
N LEU A 42 -0.47 3.09 4.62
CA LEU A 42 -1.66 2.34 4.20
C LEU A 42 -2.25 1.50 5.34
N LEU A 43 -1.42 0.72 6.05
CA LEU A 43 -1.85 -0.06 7.21
C LEU A 43 -2.43 0.83 8.32
N GLY A 44 -1.81 1.98 8.57
CA GLY A 44 -2.32 2.97 9.53
C GLY A 44 -3.74 3.45 9.20
N ASN A 45 -4.13 3.50 7.93
CA ASN A 45 -5.50 3.84 7.54
C ASN A 45 -6.47 2.69 7.71
N VAL A 46 -6.04 1.47 7.43
CA VAL A 46 -6.85 0.29 7.69
C VAL A 46 -7.25 0.26 9.16
N VAL A 47 -6.28 0.43 10.07
CA VAL A 47 -6.52 0.47 11.52
C VAL A 47 -7.48 1.58 11.94
N LYS A 48 -7.43 2.76 11.29
CA LYS A 48 -8.26 3.91 11.66
C LYS A 48 -9.67 3.88 11.07
N HIS A 49 -9.86 3.22 9.92
CA HIS A 49 -11.02 3.48 9.07
C HIS A 49 -11.69 2.24 8.48
N ALA A 50 -11.00 1.11 8.34
CA ALA A 50 -11.52 0.02 7.52
C ALA A 50 -12.56 -0.86 8.23
N GLU A 51 -12.60 -0.90 9.56
CA GLU A 51 -13.37 -1.91 10.32
C GLU A 51 -13.10 -3.35 9.79
N ALA A 52 -11.89 -3.59 9.30
CA ALA A 52 -11.45 -4.86 8.76
C ALA A 52 -11.04 -5.84 9.88
N GLU A 53 -11.09 -7.13 9.58
CA GLU A 53 -10.55 -8.19 10.46
C GLU A 53 -9.18 -8.66 9.96
N HIS A 54 -8.93 -8.58 8.65
CA HIS A 54 -7.74 -9.10 8.00
C HIS A 54 -7.14 -8.10 7.02
N VAL A 55 -5.82 -8.14 6.93
CA VAL A 55 -5.06 -7.35 5.96
C VAL A 55 -4.04 -8.26 5.28
N TRP A 56 -3.91 -8.11 3.98
CA TRP A 56 -2.99 -8.86 3.15
C TRP A 56 -2.06 -7.89 2.42
N ILE A 57 -0.78 -8.26 2.41
CA ILE A 57 0.25 -7.60 1.63
C ILE A 57 0.82 -8.61 0.65
N SER A 58 0.86 -8.23 -0.63
CA SER A 58 1.53 -8.98 -1.69
C SER A 58 2.64 -8.12 -2.28
N VAL A 59 3.79 -8.73 -2.55
CA VAL A 59 4.97 -8.10 -3.13
C VAL A 59 5.49 -8.98 -4.25
N LEU A 60 5.24 -8.56 -5.48
CA LEU A 60 5.57 -9.29 -6.69
C LEU A 60 6.53 -8.50 -7.55
N ASP A 61 7.39 -9.19 -8.28
CA ASP A 61 8.22 -8.63 -9.35
C ASP A 61 8.13 -9.56 -10.56
N ASP A 62 7.64 -9.03 -11.68
CA ASP A 62 7.52 -9.76 -12.94
C ASP A 62 8.72 -9.56 -13.89
N GLY A 63 9.78 -8.89 -13.41
CA GLY A 63 10.97 -8.53 -14.17
C GLY A 63 10.84 -7.22 -14.94
N ALA A 64 9.65 -6.62 -15.02
CA ALA A 64 9.42 -5.29 -15.58
C ALA A 64 8.90 -4.31 -14.52
N VAL A 65 8.04 -4.78 -13.62
CA VAL A 65 7.35 -3.98 -12.62
C VAL A 65 7.33 -4.71 -11.28
N ILE A 66 7.75 -4.01 -10.24
CA ILE A 66 7.53 -4.38 -8.86
C ILE A 66 6.15 -3.87 -8.45
N THR A 67 5.31 -4.76 -7.95
CA THR A 67 3.96 -4.48 -7.47
C THR A 67 3.87 -4.76 -5.97
N VAL A 68 3.41 -3.78 -5.20
CA VAL A 68 3.02 -3.97 -3.80
C VAL A 68 1.52 -3.74 -3.67
N ASP A 69 0.78 -4.78 -3.33
CA ASP A 69 -0.67 -4.72 -3.09
C ASP A 69 -0.94 -4.76 -1.59
N VAL A 70 -1.72 -3.79 -1.09
CA VAL A 70 -2.29 -3.79 0.25
C VAL A 70 -3.80 -3.90 0.13
N ARG A 71 -4.36 -4.95 0.73
CA ARG A 71 -5.79 -5.25 0.68
C ARG A 71 -6.31 -5.56 2.08
N ASP A 72 -7.52 -5.13 2.39
CA ASP A 72 -8.24 -5.54 3.59
C ASP A 72 -9.64 -6.09 3.25
N ASP A 73 -10.33 -6.66 4.25
CA ASP A 73 -11.71 -7.16 4.16
C ASP A 73 -12.75 -6.20 4.79
N GLY A 74 -12.39 -4.93 4.95
CA GLY A 74 -13.19 -3.93 5.62
C GLY A 74 -14.36 -3.39 4.80
N VAL A 75 -14.97 -2.34 5.35
CA VAL A 75 -16.21 -1.74 4.82
C VAL A 75 -16.04 -1.03 3.49
N GLY A 76 -14.80 -0.78 3.04
CA GLY A 76 -14.52 -0.04 1.82
C GLY A 76 -14.96 1.42 1.91
N PHE A 77 -14.77 2.15 0.82
CA PHE A 77 -15.22 3.54 0.70
C PHE A 77 -15.42 3.94 -0.76
N THR A 78 -16.17 5.00 -1.00
CA THR A 78 -16.24 5.60 -2.34
C THR A 78 -14.98 6.42 -2.58
N TYR A 79 -14.16 5.99 -3.54
CA TYR A 79 -12.99 6.75 -3.98
C TYR A 79 -13.42 7.69 -5.12
N ASP A 80 -13.83 8.90 -4.76
CA ASP A 80 -14.04 10.02 -5.70
C ASP A 80 -12.93 11.05 -5.44
N GLU A 81 -11.98 11.13 -6.37
CA GLU A 81 -10.76 11.93 -6.23
C GLU A 81 -11.06 13.45 -6.13
N PRO A 82 -11.96 14.03 -6.96
CA PRO A 82 -12.47 15.39 -6.75
C PRO A 82 -13.12 15.64 -5.38
N GLU A 83 -13.98 14.73 -4.91
CA GLU A 83 -14.72 14.91 -3.65
C GLU A 83 -13.79 14.81 -2.43
N LEU A 84 -12.85 13.86 -2.45
CA LEU A 84 -11.83 13.70 -1.42
C LEU A 84 -10.87 14.90 -1.34
N ALA A 85 -10.64 15.58 -2.48
CA ALA A 85 -9.78 16.78 -2.57
C ALA A 85 -10.46 17.92 -1.83
N ALA A 86 -11.75 18.12 -2.13
CA ALA A 86 -12.57 19.14 -1.53
C ALA A 86 -12.79 18.91 -0.02
N SER A 87 -12.85 17.66 0.43
CA SER A 87 -13.07 17.33 1.84
C SER A 87 -11.78 17.33 2.70
N GLY A 88 -10.61 17.64 2.11
CA GLY A 88 -9.32 17.55 2.80
C GLY A 88 -8.92 16.13 3.23
N ARG A 89 -9.63 15.11 2.72
CA ARG A 89 -9.39 13.69 3.02
C ARG A 89 -8.43 13.04 2.03
N LEU A 90 -7.95 13.80 1.04
CA LEU A 90 -6.97 13.32 0.06
C LEU A 90 -5.58 13.08 0.63
N GLY A 91 -5.31 13.44 1.90
CA GLY A 91 -3.97 13.42 2.51
C GLY A 91 -3.17 12.15 2.21
N LEU A 92 -3.82 10.98 2.27
CA LEU A 92 -3.23 9.66 1.98
C LEU A 92 -2.92 9.44 0.50
N ALA A 93 -3.90 9.72 -0.38
CA ALA A 93 -3.73 9.56 -1.81
C ALA A 93 -2.68 10.54 -2.33
N VAL A 94 -2.58 11.76 -1.78
CA VAL A 94 -1.52 12.72 -2.13
C VAL A 94 -0.16 12.26 -1.60
N SER A 95 -0.04 11.86 -0.32
CA SER A 95 1.26 11.56 0.29
C SER A 95 1.91 10.31 -0.31
N VAL A 96 1.17 9.21 -0.43
CA VAL A 96 1.66 7.95 -0.98
C VAL A 96 1.90 8.08 -2.48
N ARG A 97 1.00 8.77 -3.21
CA ARG A 97 1.20 9.04 -4.64
C ARG A 97 2.41 9.92 -4.88
N ALA A 98 2.54 11.06 -4.22
CA ALA A 98 3.68 11.96 -4.38
C ALA A 98 5.01 11.27 -4.04
N ARG A 99 5.01 10.34 -3.06
CA ARG A 99 6.16 9.53 -2.71
C ARG A 99 6.53 8.55 -3.82
N LEU A 100 5.57 7.79 -4.33
CA LEU A 100 5.79 6.84 -5.42
C LEU A 100 6.17 7.54 -6.74
N GLU A 101 5.57 8.69 -7.03
CA GLU A 101 5.88 9.50 -8.22
C GLU A 101 7.34 9.98 -8.22
N ARG A 102 7.92 10.33 -7.05
CA ARG A 102 9.35 10.67 -6.94
C ARG A 102 10.28 9.51 -7.31
N LEU A 103 9.81 8.27 -7.15
CA LEU A 103 10.52 7.06 -7.54
C LEU A 103 10.22 6.64 -8.99
N GLY A 104 9.47 7.45 -9.75
CA GLY A 104 9.00 7.09 -11.09
C GLY A 104 7.90 6.02 -11.11
N GLY A 105 7.29 5.77 -9.96
CA GLY A 105 6.20 4.82 -9.79
C GLY A 105 4.82 5.48 -9.88
N LYS A 106 3.79 4.68 -9.61
CA LYS A 106 2.40 5.15 -9.54
C LYS A 106 1.62 4.38 -8.48
N VAL A 107 0.48 4.95 -8.11
CA VAL A 107 -0.45 4.38 -7.15
C VAL A 107 -1.80 4.18 -7.84
N ILE A 108 -2.38 3.00 -7.67
CA ILE A 108 -3.71 2.65 -8.15
C ILE A 108 -4.56 2.30 -6.93
N ILE A 109 -5.70 2.96 -6.77
CA ILE A 109 -6.62 2.72 -5.66
C ILE A 109 -7.92 2.19 -6.24
N ARG A 110 -8.38 1.05 -5.72
CA ARG A 110 -9.66 0.44 -6.06
C ARG A 110 -10.43 0.22 -4.77
N SER A 111 -11.48 1.00 -4.57
CA SER A 111 -12.35 0.86 -3.39
C SER A 111 -13.80 1.00 -3.80
N ARG A 112 -14.67 0.24 -3.14
CA ARG A 112 -16.13 0.35 -3.26
C ARG A 112 -16.77 0.02 -1.91
N PRO A 113 -17.91 0.63 -1.54
CA PRO A 113 -18.62 0.27 -0.32
C PRO A 113 -18.93 -1.23 -0.23
N GLY A 114 -18.73 -1.82 0.94
CA GLY A 114 -18.95 -3.24 1.24
C GLY A 114 -17.84 -4.18 0.79
N ARG A 115 -16.72 -3.66 0.25
CA ARG A 115 -15.52 -4.44 -0.09
C ARG A 115 -14.28 -3.64 0.26
N GLY A 116 -13.41 -4.21 1.07
CA GLY A 116 -12.18 -3.53 1.50
C GLY A 116 -11.36 -3.01 0.32
N PRO A 117 -10.70 -1.84 0.48
CA PRO A 117 -9.90 -1.25 -0.58
C PRO A 117 -8.73 -2.15 -0.97
N GLU A 118 -8.34 -2.03 -2.23
CA GLU A 118 -7.11 -2.54 -2.79
C GLU A 118 -6.28 -1.33 -3.21
N VAL A 119 -5.13 -1.13 -2.57
CA VAL A 119 -4.16 -0.10 -2.94
C VAL A 119 -2.92 -0.78 -3.50
N ARG A 120 -2.61 -0.44 -4.74
CA ARG A 120 -1.48 -0.99 -5.49
C ARG A 120 -0.43 0.08 -5.72
N LEU A 121 0.81 -0.23 -5.37
CA LEU A 121 2.01 0.54 -5.69
C LEU A 121 2.73 -0.17 -6.82
N GLU A 122 3.05 0.56 -7.90
CA GLU A 122 3.82 0.03 -9.03
C GLU A 122 5.09 0.85 -9.23
N LEU A 123 6.23 0.16 -9.34
CA LEU A 123 7.54 0.73 -9.66
C LEU A 123 8.18 -0.09 -10.76
N ARG A 124 8.98 0.54 -11.63
CA ARG A 124 9.77 -0.19 -12.61
C ARG A 124 10.80 -1.06 -11.86
N SER A 125 10.89 -2.34 -12.25
CA SER A 125 11.91 -3.22 -11.72
C SER A 125 13.30 -2.77 -12.20
N PRO A 126 14.32 -2.73 -11.32
CA PRO A 126 15.69 -2.46 -11.73
C PRO A 126 16.14 -3.48 -12.80
N PRO A 127 16.96 -3.05 -13.79
CA PRO A 127 17.53 -3.95 -14.79
C PRO A 127 18.54 -4.95 -14.22
#